data_AF-A0A354HUP2-F1
#
_entry.id   AF-A0A354HUP2-F1
#
_cell.length_a   1.000
_cell.length_b   1.000
_cell.length_c   1.000
_cell.angle_alpha   90.00
_cell.angle_beta   90.00
_cell.angle_gamma   90.00
#
_symmetry.space_group_name_H-M   'P 1'
#
loop_
_entity.id
_entity.type
_entity.pdbx_description
1 polymer ?
#
loop_
_entity_poly.entity_id
_entity_poly.type
_entity_poly.pdbx_seq_one_letter_code
_entity_poly.pdbx_strand_id
1 'polypeptide(L)' 'MKYLYEGSDAMPNLNRVPNRLIKEKSPYLLQHAHNPVDWYP' A
#
# COMPACT_ATOMS: atom_id res chain seq x y z
N MET A 1 -22.63 11.05 -6.28
CA MET A 1 -22.30 9.96 -7.21
C MET A 1 -22.29 8.67 -6.41
N LYS A 2 -23.25 7.79 -6.70
CA LYS A 2 -23.39 6.46 -6.09
C LYS A 2 -22.20 5.60 -6.54
N TYR A 3 -21.47 4.99 -5.63
CA TYR A 3 -20.58 3.88 -6.00
C TYR A 3 -21.33 2.60 -5.65
N LEU A 4 -21.75 1.91 -6.71
CA LEU A 4 -22.42 0.61 -6.67
C LEU A 4 -21.40 -0.44 -6.21
N TYR A 5 -21.67 -1.08 -5.07
CA TYR A 5 -20.99 -2.30 -4.65
C TYR A 5 -21.93 -3.48 -4.88
N GLU A 6 -22.00 -3.94 -6.12
CA GLU A 6 -22.48 -5.29 -6.43
C GLU A 6 -21.36 -6.02 -7.18
N GLY A 7 -21.00 -7.20 -6.71
CA GLY A 7 -19.98 -8.04 -7.33
C GLY A 7 -18.74 -8.20 -6.45
N SER A 8 -18.80 -9.19 -5.57
CA SER A 8 -17.62 -9.82 -4.98
C SER A 8 -16.79 -10.47 -6.10
N ASP A 9 -15.85 -9.74 -6.68
CA ASP A 9 -14.55 -10.22 -7.17
C ASP A 9 -13.82 -9.08 -7.93
N ALA A 10 -12.56 -8.84 -7.55
CA ALA A 10 -11.58 -7.97 -8.22
C ALA A 10 -11.67 -6.44 -8.02
N MET A 11 -11.48 -5.99 -6.78
CA MET A 11 -10.48 -4.92 -6.60
C MET A 11 -9.12 -5.63 -6.60
N PRO A 12 -8.20 -5.40 -7.56
CA PRO A 12 -6.86 -5.94 -7.45
C PRO A 12 -6.33 -5.50 -6.09
N ASN A 13 -5.72 -6.43 -5.36
CA ASN A 13 -5.21 -6.19 -4.01
C ASN A 13 -4.04 -5.19 -4.09
N LEU A 14 -4.36 -3.90 -4.26
CA LEU A 14 -3.43 -2.78 -4.32
C LEU A 14 -2.71 -2.61 -2.97
N ASN A 15 -3.20 -3.30 -1.93
CA ASN A 15 -2.80 -3.15 -0.54
C ASN A 15 -1.47 -3.82 -0.19
N ARG A 16 -0.60 -4.19 -1.16
CA ARG A 16 0.67 -4.85 -0.83
C ARG A 16 1.87 -4.53 -1.71
N VAL A 17 1.79 -3.60 -2.67
CA VAL A 17 3.01 -3.20 -3.39
C VAL A 17 3.86 -2.37 -2.42
N PRO A 18 5.06 -2.85 -2.02
CA PRO A 18 5.90 -2.07 -1.14
C PRO A 18 6.43 -0.82 -1.87
N ASN A 19 6.49 0.30 -1.17
CA ASN A 19 7.14 1.52 -1.62
C ASN A 19 8.68 1.40 -1.49
N ARG A 20 9.40 2.49 -1.78
CA ARG A 20 10.87 2.54 -1.75
C ARG A 20 11.50 2.13 -0.41
N LEU A 21 10.77 2.29 0.70
CA LEU A 21 11.27 2.06 2.05
C LEU A 21 11.61 0.59 2.31
N ILE A 22 11.17 -0.33 1.46
CA ILE A 22 11.55 -1.75 1.56
C ILE A 22 13.07 -2.00 1.46
N LYS A 23 13.83 -1.01 0.97
CA LYS A 23 15.28 -1.05 0.86
C LYS A 23 16.01 -0.38 2.03
N GLU A 24 15.27 0.22 2.96
CA GLU A 24 15.85 0.91 4.12
C GLU A 24 16.30 -0.08 5.19
N LYS A 25 17.26 0.34 6.02
CA LYS A 25 17.78 -0.49 7.14
C LYS A 25 17.09 -0.23 8.47
N SER A 26 16.47 0.94 8.62
CA SER A 26 15.79 1.32 9.86
C SER A 26 14.54 0.46 10.07
N PRO A 27 14.41 -0.23 11.23
CA PRO A 27 13.19 -0.98 11.54
C PRO A 27 11.91 -0.13 11.46
N TYR A 28 12.03 1.15 11.83
CA TYR A 28 10.94 2.11 11.75
C TYR A 28 10.50 2.39 10.30
N LEU A 29 11.45 2.56 9.38
CA LEU A 29 11.13 2.81 7.96
C LEU A 29 10.52 1.58 7.29
N LEU A 30 10.98 0.38 7.63
CA LEU A 30 10.45 -0.87 7.09
C LEU A 30 8.99 -1.12 7.52
N GLN A 31 8.58 -0.67 8.70
CA GLN A 31 7.20 -0.76 9.16
C GLN A 31 6.23 -0.01 8.22
N HIS A 32 6.71 1.01 7.52
CA HIS A 32 5.94 1.84 6.59
C HIS A 32 6.09 1.44 5.11
N ALA A 33 6.84 0.39 4.81
CA ALA A 33 7.12 -0.02 3.43
C ALA A 33 5.87 -0.44 2.65
N HIS A 34 4.79 -0.86 3.31
CA HIS A 34 3.54 -1.27 2.64
C HIS A 34 2.44 -0.21 2.70
N ASN A 35 2.75 0.99 3.19
CA ASN A 35 1.79 2.08 3.17
C ASN A 35 1.60 2.55 1.72
N PRO A 36 0.36 2.85 1.28
CA PRO A 36 0.09 3.35 -0.07
C PRO A 36 0.67 4.75 -0.33
N VAL A 37 1.12 5.41 0.74
CA VAL A 37 1.84 6.67 0.71
C VAL A 37 3.31 6.41 0.38
N ASP A 38 3.83 7.09 -0.65
CA ASP A 38 5.24 7.05 -1.00
C ASP A 38 6.02 8.05 -0.15
N TRP A 39 6.61 7.55 0.94
CA TRP A 39 7.35 8.34 1.92
C TRP A 39 8.75 8.69 1.40
N TYR A 40 9.20 9.90 1.73
CA TYR A 40 10.57 10.36 1.54
C TYR A 40 11.22 10.46 2.93
N PRO A 41 12.41 9.88 3.16
CA PRO A 41 13.14 10.08 4.40
C PRO A 41 13.60 11.53 4.59
#